data_AF-A0AAD5SMW5-F1
#
_entry.id   AF-A0AAD5SMW5-F1
#
_cell.length_a   1.000
_cell.length_b   1.000
_cell.length_c   1.000
_cell.angle_alpha   90.00
_cell.angle_beta   90.00
_cell.angle_gamma   90.00
#
_symmetry.space_group_name_H-M   'P 1'
#
loop_
_entity.id
_entity.type
_entity.pdbx_description
1 polymer ?
#
loop_
_entity_poly.entity_id
_entity_poly.type
_entity_poly.pdbx_seq_one_letter_code
_entity_poly.pdbx_strand_id
1 'polypeptide(L)'
;IAEAALPRIRNLNPRVNLTSLNLDIADTAAANPTFFKDFDLVLVATKLPFRELISINNACREHQVKFVSCAVFGTMGYMFSDLLQERKTEAGGVLTVKRTKKSESYCSLEHSSTTTKFNGVRPRALKRIHPVYFGLHLLWEYERKYFSFPHPEVKEDAEKLESLRGEYIASTGGDVSVIEELLSADLVQFLAQQAQLELSPVCAIVGGIVSQDVLNVVSGKEVDVCNFFCFGDTAGGVVKAFGSSGDGGEKQ
;
A
#
# COMPACT_ATOMS: atom_id res chain seq x y z
N ILE A 1 -23.11 1.81 3.06
CA ILE A 1 -22.32 0.81 3.85
C ILE A 1 -21.98 1.34 5.25
N ALA A 2 -21.35 2.52 5.37
CA ALA A 2 -20.94 3.09 6.66
C ALA A 2 -22.07 3.19 7.70
N GLU A 3 -23.22 3.77 7.34
CA GLU A 3 -24.38 3.92 8.24
C GLU A 3 -24.92 2.57 8.73
N ALA A 4 -24.94 1.56 7.84
CA ALA A 4 -25.43 0.22 8.16
C ALA A 4 -24.49 -0.54 9.12
N ALA A 5 -23.18 -0.27 9.05
CA ALA A 5 -22.18 -0.91 9.91
C ALA A 5 -22.08 -0.25 11.30
N LEU A 6 -22.44 1.04 11.41
CA LEU A 6 -22.22 1.87 12.60
C LEU A 6 -22.75 1.26 13.91
N PRO A 7 -23.99 0.71 14.00
CA PRO A 7 -24.50 0.15 15.25
C PRO A 7 -23.67 -1.06 15.73
N ARG A 8 -23.22 -1.91 14.80
CA ARG A 8 -22.43 -3.11 15.13
C ARG A 8 -21.04 -2.74 15.61
N ILE A 9 -20.40 -1.75 14.97
CA ILE A 9 -19.07 -1.27 15.38
C ILE A 9 -19.13 -0.59 16.76
N ARG A 10 -20.16 0.23 17.01
CA ARG A 10 -20.34 0.89 18.31
C ARG A 10 -20.49 -0.10 19.46
N ASN A 11 -21.14 -1.24 19.22
CA ASN A 11 -21.29 -2.30 20.22
C ASN A 11 -19.97 -2.97 20.61
N LEU A 12 -18.92 -2.91 19.78
CA LEU A 12 -17.61 -3.48 20.13
C LEU A 12 -16.91 -2.67 21.23
N ASN A 13 -17.06 -1.35 21.24
CA ASN A 13 -16.55 -0.49 22.29
C ASN A 13 -17.32 0.85 22.35
N PRO A 14 -18.30 0.98 23.25
CA PRO A 14 -19.11 2.20 23.39
C PRO A 14 -18.33 3.45 23.79
N ARG A 15 -17.08 3.32 24.23
CA ARG A 15 -16.21 4.46 24.59
C ARG A 15 -15.59 5.15 23.38
N VAL A 16 -15.62 4.51 22.21
CA VAL A 16 -15.10 5.11 20.98
C VAL A 16 -16.17 5.99 20.37
N ASN A 17 -15.85 7.27 20.20
CA ASN A 17 -16.71 8.22 19.48
C ASN A 17 -16.66 7.89 17.99
N LEU A 18 -17.73 7.29 17.48
CA LEU A 18 -17.84 6.90 16.07
C LEU A 18 -18.74 7.87 15.31
N THR A 19 -18.21 8.39 14.21
CA THR A 19 -18.89 9.24 13.24
C THR A 19 -18.92 8.55 11.89
N SER A 20 -20.08 8.54 11.21
CA SER A 20 -20.21 8.11 9.83
C SER A 20 -20.40 9.33 8.94
N LEU A 21 -19.61 9.42 7.87
CA LEU A 21 -19.72 10.47 6.87
C LEU A 21 -20.11 9.82 5.53
N ASN A 22 -21.07 10.41 4.84
CA ASN A 22 -21.47 10.00 3.50
C ASN A 22 -20.80 10.94 2.48
N LEU A 23 -19.50 10.74 2.28
CA LEU A 23 -18.65 11.54 1.41
C LEU A 23 -17.90 10.61 0.46
N ASP A 24 -17.71 11.07 -0.78
CA ASP A 24 -16.68 10.51 -1.63
C ASP A 24 -15.32 11.07 -1.19
N ILE A 25 -14.43 10.19 -0.72
CA ILE A 25 -13.17 10.61 -0.12
C ILE A 25 -12.17 11.10 -1.18
N ALA A 26 -12.26 10.61 -2.42
CA ALA A 26 -11.41 11.04 -3.51
C ALA A 26 -11.80 12.44 -3.99
N ASP A 27 -13.11 12.69 -4.14
CA ASP A 27 -13.63 14.03 -4.41
C ASP A 27 -13.32 14.99 -3.27
N THR A 28 -13.41 14.53 -2.01
CA THR A 28 -13.06 15.34 -0.84
C THR A 28 -11.59 15.75 -0.86
N ALA A 29 -10.67 14.85 -1.24
CA ALA A 29 -9.25 15.18 -1.41
C ALA A 29 -9.02 16.29 -2.46
N ALA A 30 -9.81 16.30 -3.54
CA ALA A 30 -9.69 17.34 -4.57
C ALA A 30 -10.36 18.66 -4.18
N ALA A 31 -11.56 18.61 -3.59
CA ALA A 31 -12.40 19.78 -3.35
C ALA A 31 -12.18 20.44 -1.98
N ASN A 32 -11.80 19.66 -0.97
CA ASN A 32 -11.57 20.14 0.40
C ASN A 32 -10.42 19.36 1.07
N PRO A 33 -9.16 19.56 0.64
CA PRO A 33 -8.01 18.88 1.24
C PRO A 33 -7.85 19.19 2.74
N THR A 34 -8.34 20.35 3.20
CA THR A 34 -8.30 20.71 4.62
C THR A 34 -9.13 19.81 5.52
N PHE A 35 -10.05 19.00 4.96
CA PHE A 35 -10.78 17.96 5.68
C PHE A 35 -9.84 16.99 6.40
N PHE A 36 -8.70 16.66 5.79
CA PHE A 36 -7.80 15.64 6.31
C PHE A 36 -7.07 16.09 7.58
N LYS A 37 -6.89 17.40 7.79
CA LYS A 37 -6.15 17.97 8.93
C LYS A 37 -6.71 17.57 10.30
N ASP A 38 -7.99 17.19 10.35
CA ASP A 38 -8.71 16.88 11.58
C ASP A 38 -8.46 15.43 12.03
N PHE A 39 -7.66 14.66 11.30
CA PHE A 39 -7.31 13.27 11.59
C PHE A 39 -5.80 13.10 11.85
N ASP A 40 -5.43 12.18 12.74
CA ASP A 40 -4.03 11.80 12.97
C ASP A 40 -3.50 10.82 11.91
N LEU A 41 -4.40 9.99 11.37
CA LEU A 41 -4.13 8.96 10.39
C LEU A 41 -5.37 8.69 9.53
N VAL A 42 -5.15 8.47 8.24
CA VAL A 42 -6.18 8.10 7.27
C VAL A 42 -5.86 6.71 6.73
N LEU A 43 -6.82 5.78 6.88
CA LEU A 43 -6.75 4.42 6.36
C LEU A 43 -7.77 4.23 5.23
N VAL A 44 -7.29 3.89 4.03
CA VAL A 44 -8.13 3.47 2.91
C VAL A 44 -8.09 1.94 2.79
N ALA A 45 -9.18 1.27 3.15
CA ALA A 45 -9.29 -0.19 3.16
C ALA A 45 -10.17 -0.75 2.03
N THR A 46 -10.22 -0.06 0.90
CA THR A 46 -11.00 -0.41 -0.29
C THR A 46 -10.15 -0.32 -1.55
N LYS A 47 -10.58 -1.00 -2.62
CA LYS A 47 -9.93 -0.99 -3.94
C LYS A 47 -10.24 0.30 -4.71
N LEU A 48 -9.80 1.45 -4.19
CA LEU A 48 -9.91 2.70 -4.95
C LEU A 48 -8.96 2.71 -6.16
N PRO A 49 -9.33 3.40 -7.25
CA PRO A 49 -8.43 3.72 -8.35
C PRO A 49 -7.08 4.26 -7.87
N PHE A 50 -6.01 3.90 -8.56
CA PHE A 50 -4.66 4.24 -8.11
C PHE A 50 -4.45 5.76 -8.02
N ARG A 51 -5.05 6.52 -8.95
CA ARG A 51 -5.01 7.99 -8.97
C ARG A 51 -5.68 8.61 -7.75
N GLU A 52 -6.77 8.01 -7.26
CA GLU A 52 -7.47 8.50 -6.08
C GLU A 52 -6.66 8.24 -4.82
N LEU A 53 -6.03 7.07 -4.70
CA LEU A 53 -5.10 6.77 -3.60
C LEU A 53 -3.95 7.78 -3.55
N ILE A 54 -3.38 8.16 -4.70
CA ILE A 54 -2.37 9.22 -4.79
C ILE A 54 -2.92 10.56 -4.31
N SER A 55 -4.11 10.95 -4.78
CA SER A 55 -4.75 12.22 -4.40
C SER A 55 -4.94 12.32 -2.88
N ILE A 56 -5.48 11.26 -2.26
CA ILE A 56 -5.71 11.18 -0.82
C ILE A 56 -4.37 11.20 -0.07
N ASN A 57 -3.37 10.42 -0.51
CA ASN A 57 -2.06 10.39 0.12
C ASN A 57 -1.37 11.76 0.08
N ASN A 58 -1.44 12.46 -1.06
CA ASN A 58 -0.88 13.80 -1.21
C ASN A 58 -1.60 14.83 -0.32
N ALA A 59 -2.94 14.78 -0.24
CA ALA A 59 -3.70 15.63 0.69
C ALA A 59 -3.34 15.37 2.16
N CYS A 60 -3.13 14.10 2.53
CA CYS A 60 -2.65 13.74 3.86
C CYS A 60 -1.27 14.32 4.15
N ARG A 61 -0.31 14.17 3.20
CA ARG A 61 1.04 14.73 3.33
C ARG A 61 1.05 16.25 3.53
N GLU A 62 0.26 16.97 2.74
CA GLU A 62 0.14 18.43 2.81
C GLU A 62 -0.27 18.90 4.21
N HIS A 63 -1.14 18.13 4.88
CA HIS A 63 -1.66 18.44 6.20
C HIS A 63 -0.97 17.70 7.35
N GLN A 64 0.16 17.03 7.10
CA GLN A 64 0.92 16.27 8.10
C GLN A 64 0.11 15.15 8.77
N VAL A 65 -0.76 14.51 7.98
CA VAL A 65 -1.58 13.37 8.36
C VAL A 65 -0.93 12.10 7.84
N LYS A 66 -0.82 11.06 8.68
CA LYS A 66 -0.27 9.77 8.26
C LYS A 66 -1.25 9.05 7.34
N PHE A 67 -0.75 8.30 6.38
CA PHE A 67 -1.59 7.61 5.41
C PHE A 67 -1.27 6.12 5.37
N VAL A 68 -2.32 5.30 5.30
CA VAL A 68 -2.23 3.86 5.06
C VAL A 68 -3.27 3.48 4.00
N SER A 69 -2.90 2.63 3.06
CA SER A 69 -3.86 1.95 2.18
C SER A 69 -3.68 0.45 2.23
N CYS A 70 -4.78 -0.30 2.12
CA CYS A 70 -4.74 -1.75 2.04
C CYS A 70 -5.91 -2.28 1.23
N ALA A 71 -5.71 -3.42 0.57
CA ALA A 71 -6.79 -4.16 -0.08
C ALA A 71 -6.44 -5.63 -0.24
N VAL A 72 -7.46 -6.43 -0.56
CA VAL A 72 -7.38 -7.87 -0.79
C VAL A 72 -7.79 -8.20 -2.22
N PHE A 73 -6.96 -8.93 -2.95
CA PHE A 73 -7.22 -9.44 -4.29
C PHE A 73 -7.26 -10.98 -4.24
N GLY A 74 -8.43 -11.51 -3.88
CA GLY A 74 -8.66 -12.94 -3.66
C GLY A 74 -7.77 -13.51 -2.56
N THR A 75 -6.80 -14.36 -2.94
CA THR A 75 -5.83 -14.99 -2.02
C THR A 75 -4.64 -14.10 -1.67
N MET A 76 -4.55 -12.91 -2.27
CA MET A 76 -3.45 -11.96 -2.09
C MET A 76 -3.94 -10.69 -1.40
N GLY A 77 -3.02 -9.95 -0.79
CA GLY A 77 -3.33 -8.64 -0.23
C GLY A 77 -2.10 -7.80 -0.02
N TYR A 78 -2.32 -6.51 0.18
CA TYR A 78 -1.24 -5.57 0.46
C TYR A 78 -1.64 -4.58 1.53
N MET A 79 -0.62 -3.96 2.10
CA MET A 79 -0.70 -2.72 2.84
C MET A 79 0.43 -1.80 2.36
N PHE A 80 0.13 -0.52 2.22
CA PHE A 80 1.07 0.55 2.00
C PHE A 80 0.98 1.55 3.16
N SER A 81 2.12 1.99 3.66
CA SER A 81 2.24 2.96 4.74
C SER A 81 3.08 4.15 4.27
N ASP A 82 2.57 5.34 4.53
CA ASP A 82 3.28 6.60 4.44
C ASP A 82 3.05 7.40 5.72
N LEU A 83 3.94 7.18 6.68
CA LEU A 83 3.85 7.76 8.02
C LEU A 83 4.52 9.12 8.12
N LEU A 84 4.86 9.71 6.97
CA LEU A 84 5.62 10.95 6.84
C LEU A 84 7.04 10.83 7.40
N GLN A 85 7.85 11.85 7.16
CA GLN A 85 9.17 11.94 7.77
C GLN A 85 9.04 12.65 9.12
N GLU A 86 9.66 12.11 10.17
CA GLU A 86 9.72 12.81 11.45
C GLU A 86 10.41 14.18 11.27
N ARG A 87 9.69 15.27 11.52
CA ARG A 87 10.33 16.57 11.80
C ARG A 87 11.08 16.41 13.12
N LYS A 88 12.41 16.49 13.09
CA LYS A 88 13.20 16.74 14.30
C LYS A 88 12.78 18.11 14.85
N THR A 89 11.96 18.14 15.89
CA THR A 89 11.67 19.36 16.62
C THR A 89 12.75 19.59 17.67
N GLU A 90 13.56 20.64 17.48
CA GLU A 90 14.45 21.14 18.51
C GLU A 90 13.62 21.93 19.54
N ALA A 91 13.29 21.30 20.66
CA ALA A 91 12.74 22.00 21.81
C ALA A 91 13.87 22.33 22.79
N GLY A 92 14.27 23.60 22.85
CA GLY A 92 15.01 24.16 24.00
C GLY A 92 16.43 23.66 24.24
N GLY A 93 17.19 23.28 23.21
CA GLY A 93 18.61 22.93 23.34
C GLY A 93 18.90 21.58 24.00
N VAL A 94 17.86 20.79 24.32
CA VAL A 94 18.00 19.40 24.75
C VAL A 94 17.52 18.49 23.63
N LEU A 95 18.45 17.76 23.00
CA LEU A 95 18.15 16.69 22.05
C LEU A 95 17.45 15.55 22.80
N THR A 96 16.13 15.64 22.97
CA THR A 96 15.33 14.51 23.45
C THR A 96 15.24 13.50 22.30
N VAL A 97 16.19 12.58 22.26
CA VAL A 97 16.13 11.41 21.39
C VAL A 97 14.98 10.53 21.89
N LYS A 98 13.77 10.71 21.36
CA LYS A 98 12.80 9.62 21.37
C LYS A 98 13.46 8.50 20.57
N ARG A 99 13.81 7.42 21.27
CA ARG A 99 14.38 6.20 20.66
C ARG A 99 13.29 5.53 19.81
N THR A 100 13.12 5.97 18.58
CA THR A 100 12.50 5.17 17.51
C THR A 100 13.64 4.54 16.72
N LYS A 101 13.79 3.22 16.83
CA LYS A 101 14.85 2.45 16.17
C LYS A 101 14.65 2.54 14.65
N LYS A 102 15.66 3.04 13.94
CA LYS A 102 15.73 3.25 12.47
C LYS A 102 14.69 4.25 11.93
N SER A 103 15.12 5.50 11.80
CA SER A 103 14.46 6.50 10.97
C SER A 103 14.61 6.08 9.50
N GLU A 104 13.63 5.37 8.97
CA GLU A 104 13.44 5.25 7.53
C GLU A 104 12.49 6.37 7.10
N SER A 105 12.86 7.12 6.06
CA SER A 105 12.02 8.20 5.53
C SER A 105 10.94 7.59 4.63
N TYR A 106 9.67 7.76 5.02
CA TYR A 106 8.54 7.38 4.19
C TYR A 106 8.44 8.25 2.93
N CYS A 107 8.13 7.63 1.79
CA CYS A 107 7.89 8.32 0.53
C CYS A 107 6.40 8.22 0.12
N SER A 108 5.94 9.12 -0.75
CA SER A 108 4.53 9.13 -1.17
C SER A 108 4.25 7.90 -2.01
N LEU A 109 2.98 7.49 -2.10
CA LEU A 109 2.54 6.40 -2.96
C LEU A 109 2.92 6.64 -4.43
N GLU A 110 2.80 7.89 -4.87
CA GLU A 110 3.21 8.31 -6.20
C GLU A 110 4.73 8.14 -6.39
N HIS A 111 5.54 8.56 -5.41
CA HIS A 111 6.98 8.40 -5.47
C HIS A 111 7.40 6.93 -5.42
N SER A 112 6.77 6.12 -4.55
CA SER A 112 7.02 4.69 -4.46
C SER A 112 6.61 3.94 -5.72
N SER A 113 5.67 4.43 -6.52
CA SER A 113 5.33 3.79 -7.78
C SER A 113 6.15 4.28 -8.97
N THR A 114 6.56 5.55 -8.98
CA THR A 114 7.33 6.15 -10.10
C THR A 114 8.84 5.90 -9.97
N THR A 115 9.35 5.85 -8.75
CA THR A 115 10.79 5.73 -8.43
C THR A 115 11.20 4.29 -8.18
N THR A 116 10.26 3.35 -8.16
CA THR A 116 10.56 1.91 -8.18
C THR A 116 10.98 1.50 -9.60
N LYS A 117 12.06 2.13 -10.06
CA LYS A 117 12.89 1.64 -11.15
C LYS A 117 14.01 0.85 -10.49
N PHE A 118 14.07 -0.43 -10.79
CA PHE A 118 15.05 -1.37 -10.25
C PHE A 118 16.42 -1.27 -10.93
N ASN A 119 16.71 -0.11 -11.53
CA ASN A 119 17.97 0.21 -12.18
C ASN A 119 19.15 -0.03 -11.22
N GLY A 120 20.05 -0.94 -11.59
CA GLY A 120 21.23 -1.25 -10.77
C GLY A 120 20.94 -2.10 -9.53
N VAL A 121 19.70 -2.53 -9.29
CA VAL A 121 19.38 -3.46 -8.21
C VAL A 121 19.86 -4.86 -8.58
N ARG A 122 20.68 -5.47 -7.72
CA ARG A 122 21.25 -6.80 -7.98
C ARG A 122 20.15 -7.87 -8.08
N PRO A 123 20.28 -8.86 -8.98
CA PRO A 123 19.35 -9.98 -9.11
C PRO A 123 18.98 -10.66 -7.78
N ARG A 124 19.96 -10.88 -6.89
CA ARG A 124 19.71 -11.49 -5.56
C ARG A 124 18.85 -10.62 -4.65
N ALA A 125 18.95 -9.30 -4.75
CA ALA A 125 18.13 -8.37 -3.97
C ALA A 125 16.69 -8.32 -4.53
N LEU A 126 16.55 -8.37 -5.86
CA LEU A 126 15.24 -8.48 -6.54
C LEU A 126 14.50 -9.75 -6.12
N LYS A 127 15.18 -10.91 -6.09
CA LYS A 127 14.57 -12.18 -5.64
C LYS A 127 14.03 -12.17 -4.22
N ARG A 128 14.46 -11.22 -3.39
CA ARG A 128 13.88 -11.07 -2.05
C ARG A 128 12.50 -10.39 -2.11
N ILE A 129 12.20 -9.62 -3.16
CA ILE A 129 10.95 -8.85 -3.29
C ILE A 129 9.79 -9.80 -3.48
N HIS A 130 8.72 -9.57 -2.72
CA HIS A 130 7.56 -10.43 -2.76
C HIS A 130 6.87 -10.33 -4.13
N PRO A 131 6.54 -11.44 -4.81
CA PRO A 131 5.86 -11.45 -6.10
C PRO A 131 4.61 -10.55 -6.20
N VAL A 132 3.76 -10.61 -5.16
CA VAL A 132 2.55 -9.77 -5.03
C VAL A 132 2.84 -8.27 -5.14
N TYR A 133 4.05 -7.79 -4.82
CA TYR A 133 4.42 -6.40 -5.05
C TYR A 133 4.35 -6.05 -6.55
N PHE A 134 4.98 -6.86 -7.40
CA PHE A 134 4.94 -6.67 -8.86
C PHE A 134 3.52 -6.88 -9.39
N GLY A 135 2.80 -7.88 -8.85
CA GLY A 135 1.41 -8.14 -9.19
C GLY A 135 0.47 -6.96 -8.89
N LEU A 136 0.62 -6.32 -7.72
CA LEU A 136 -0.14 -5.13 -7.34
C LEU A 136 0.12 -3.97 -8.30
N HIS A 137 1.38 -3.70 -8.61
CA HIS A 137 1.72 -2.65 -9.57
C HIS A 137 1.16 -2.95 -10.95
N LEU A 138 1.21 -4.20 -11.41
CA LEU A 138 0.58 -4.61 -12.68
C LEU A 138 -0.95 -4.39 -12.67
N LEU A 139 -1.63 -4.71 -11.55
CA LEU A 139 -3.06 -4.45 -11.40
C LEU A 139 -3.39 -2.95 -11.44
N TRP A 140 -2.54 -2.09 -10.87
CA TRP A 140 -2.70 -0.64 -11.00
C TRP A 140 -2.42 -0.13 -12.41
N GLU A 141 -1.47 -0.71 -13.14
CA GLU A 141 -1.29 -0.39 -14.58
C GLU A 141 -2.54 -0.75 -15.38
N TYR A 142 -3.12 -1.92 -15.12
CA TYR A 142 -4.36 -2.37 -15.74
C TYR A 142 -5.52 -1.41 -15.41
N GLU A 143 -5.72 -1.10 -14.14
CA GLU A 143 -6.78 -0.20 -13.68
C GLU A 143 -6.64 1.18 -14.33
N ARG A 144 -5.43 1.74 -14.42
CA ARG A 144 -5.21 3.03 -15.11
C ARG A 144 -5.55 2.99 -16.60
N LYS A 145 -5.34 1.85 -17.28
CA LYS A 145 -5.58 1.72 -18.72
C LYS A 145 -7.04 1.42 -19.05
N TYR A 146 -7.72 0.65 -18.20
CA TYR A 146 -9.06 0.11 -18.46
C TYR A 146 -10.14 0.63 -17.50
N PHE A 147 -9.78 1.45 -16.52
CA PHE A 147 -10.65 2.03 -15.49
C PHE A 147 -11.41 1.01 -14.63
N SER A 148 -10.90 -0.22 -14.58
CA SER A 148 -11.44 -1.32 -13.77
C SER A 148 -10.35 -2.36 -13.50
N PHE A 149 -10.56 -3.23 -12.52
CA PHE A 149 -9.73 -4.41 -12.33
C PHE A 149 -10.22 -5.59 -13.20
N PRO A 150 -9.33 -6.52 -13.62
CA PRO A 150 -9.70 -7.68 -14.42
C PRO A 150 -10.87 -8.46 -13.82
N HIS A 151 -11.89 -8.78 -14.60
CA HIS A 151 -13.04 -9.57 -14.16
C HIS A 151 -12.81 -11.07 -14.44
N PRO A 152 -13.04 -11.97 -13.46
CA PRO A 152 -12.72 -13.40 -13.60
C PRO A 152 -13.46 -14.10 -14.75
N GLU A 153 -14.66 -13.62 -15.09
CA GLU A 153 -15.49 -14.20 -16.16
C GLU A 153 -15.12 -13.68 -17.56
N VAL A 154 -14.29 -12.63 -17.66
CA VAL A 154 -13.91 -11.99 -18.92
C VAL A 154 -12.53 -12.51 -19.33
N LYS A 155 -12.50 -13.48 -20.24
CA LYS A 155 -11.24 -14.08 -20.72
C LYS A 155 -10.26 -13.06 -21.31
N GLU A 156 -10.79 -12.06 -22.00
CA GLU A 156 -10.02 -10.98 -22.61
C GLU A 156 -9.24 -10.16 -21.57
N ASP A 157 -9.74 -10.06 -20.33
CA ASP A 157 -9.07 -9.31 -19.27
C ASP A 157 -7.75 -9.98 -18.84
N ALA A 158 -7.70 -11.32 -18.84
CA ALA A 158 -6.46 -12.05 -18.58
C ALA A 158 -5.43 -11.84 -19.71
N GLU A 159 -5.90 -11.85 -20.97
CA GLU A 159 -5.04 -11.57 -22.14
C GLU A 159 -4.50 -10.14 -22.14
N LYS A 160 -5.34 -9.16 -21.76
CA LYS A 160 -4.94 -7.76 -21.58
C LYS A 160 -3.91 -7.60 -20.46
N LEU A 161 -4.11 -8.27 -19.33
CA LEU A 161 -3.18 -8.24 -18.20
C LEU A 161 -1.83 -8.87 -18.56
N GLU A 162 -1.82 -9.98 -19.29
CA GLU A 162 -0.61 -10.63 -19.79
C GLU A 162 0.13 -9.76 -20.83
N SER A 163 -0.61 -9.03 -21.68
CA SER A 163 0.00 -8.05 -22.60
C SER A 163 0.69 -6.91 -21.82
N LEU A 164 0.03 -6.40 -20.78
CA LEU A 164 0.61 -5.37 -19.91
C LEU A 164 1.82 -5.85 -19.11
N ARG A 165 1.89 -7.15 -18.79
CA ARG A 165 3.03 -7.77 -18.08
C ARG A 165 4.35 -7.48 -18.79
N GLY A 166 4.39 -7.66 -20.11
CA GLY A 166 5.60 -7.41 -20.91
C GLY A 166 6.04 -5.94 -20.89
N GLU A 167 5.09 -5.02 -21.10
CA GLU A 167 5.32 -3.57 -21.03
C GLU A 167 5.84 -3.16 -19.64
N TYR A 168 5.22 -3.68 -18.58
CA TYR A 168 5.60 -3.42 -17.20
C TYR A 168 7.02 -3.89 -16.91
N ILE A 169 7.35 -5.15 -17.22
CA ILE A 169 8.68 -5.73 -16.97
C ILE A 169 9.76 -4.91 -17.69
N ALA A 170 9.55 -4.58 -18.96
CA ALA A 170 10.49 -3.76 -19.74
C ALA A 170 10.69 -2.37 -19.12
N SER A 171 9.64 -1.79 -18.52
CA SER A 171 9.70 -0.46 -17.90
C SER A 171 10.38 -0.44 -16.53
N THR A 172 10.53 -1.60 -15.86
CA THR A 172 11.02 -1.66 -14.47
C THR A 172 12.50 -1.30 -14.34
N GLY A 173 13.31 -1.52 -15.39
CA GLY A 173 14.75 -1.29 -15.37
C GLY A 173 15.58 -2.28 -14.53
N GLY A 174 14.92 -3.30 -13.95
CA GLY A 174 15.59 -4.38 -13.22
C GLY A 174 16.04 -5.51 -14.15
N ASP A 175 16.60 -6.57 -13.54
CA ASP A 175 16.92 -7.80 -14.27
C ASP A 175 15.63 -8.46 -14.79
N VAL A 176 15.45 -8.41 -16.11
CA VAL A 176 14.24 -8.91 -16.78
C VAL A 176 13.96 -10.36 -16.43
N SER A 177 14.98 -11.22 -16.44
CA SER A 177 14.81 -12.65 -16.18
C SER A 177 14.33 -12.94 -14.76
N VAL A 178 14.83 -12.18 -13.77
CA VAL A 178 14.37 -12.30 -12.39
C VAL A 178 12.94 -11.79 -12.22
N ILE A 179 12.58 -10.69 -12.87
CA ILE A 179 11.23 -10.14 -12.74
C ILE A 179 10.22 -11.02 -13.48
N GLU A 180 10.57 -11.62 -14.62
CA GLU A 180 9.73 -12.64 -15.30
C GLU A 180 9.47 -13.87 -14.42
N GLU A 181 10.47 -14.30 -13.63
CA GLU A 181 10.34 -15.38 -12.64
C GLU A 181 9.42 -14.97 -11.48
N LEU A 182 9.58 -13.75 -10.95
CA LEU A 182 8.77 -13.23 -9.84
C LEU A 182 7.34 -12.90 -10.24
N LEU A 183 7.13 -12.38 -11.44
CA LEU A 183 5.84 -12.08 -12.03
C LEU A 183 5.57 -13.13 -13.11
N SER A 184 5.40 -14.38 -12.71
CA SER A 184 5.19 -15.52 -13.61
C SER A 184 3.84 -15.44 -14.34
N ALA A 185 3.71 -16.14 -15.47
CA ALA A 185 2.45 -16.21 -16.21
C ALA A 185 1.32 -16.82 -15.34
N ASP A 186 1.66 -17.80 -14.50
CA ASP A 186 0.69 -18.40 -13.57
C ASP A 186 0.20 -17.36 -12.55
N LEU A 187 1.11 -16.56 -11.97
CA LEU A 187 0.73 -15.49 -11.05
C LEU A 187 -0.15 -14.45 -11.74
N VAL A 188 0.16 -14.05 -12.97
CA VAL A 188 -0.66 -13.09 -13.73
C VAL A 188 -2.04 -13.65 -14.04
N GLN A 189 -2.13 -14.92 -14.41
CA GLN A 189 -3.41 -15.61 -14.60
C GLN A 189 -4.21 -15.68 -13.29
N PHE A 190 -3.56 -15.97 -12.15
CA PHE A 190 -4.20 -15.94 -10.84
C PHE A 190 -4.68 -14.53 -10.47
N LEU A 191 -3.87 -13.49 -10.70
CA LEU A 191 -4.26 -12.09 -10.47
C LEU A 191 -5.52 -11.74 -11.26
N ALA A 192 -5.58 -12.08 -12.55
CA ALA A 192 -6.75 -11.80 -13.39
C ALA A 192 -8.03 -12.47 -12.85
N GLN A 193 -7.92 -13.69 -12.32
CA GLN A 193 -9.06 -14.43 -11.75
C GLN A 193 -9.47 -13.94 -10.36
N GLN A 194 -8.56 -13.30 -9.62
CA GLN A 194 -8.77 -12.98 -8.21
C GLN A 194 -8.95 -11.48 -7.95
N ALA A 195 -8.68 -10.62 -8.93
CA ALA A 195 -8.62 -9.17 -8.72
C ALA A 195 -9.90 -8.56 -8.15
N GLN A 196 -11.08 -9.10 -8.49
CA GLN A 196 -12.35 -8.61 -7.95
C GLN A 196 -12.79 -9.29 -6.64
N LEU A 197 -12.11 -10.36 -6.23
CA LEU A 197 -12.51 -11.13 -5.06
C LEU A 197 -11.96 -10.54 -3.77
N GLU A 198 -12.73 -10.69 -2.69
CA GLU A 198 -12.33 -10.36 -1.31
C GLU A 198 -12.66 -11.55 -0.42
N LEU A 199 -11.65 -12.38 -0.12
CA LEU A 199 -11.86 -13.58 0.68
C LEU A 199 -11.80 -13.23 2.16
N SER A 200 -12.88 -13.54 2.90
CA SER A 200 -12.99 -13.23 4.33
C SER A 200 -11.78 -13.66 5.17
N PRO A 201 -11.17 -14.86 4.99
CA PRO A 201 -9.95 -15.24 5.71
C PRO A 201 -8.76 -14.32 5.43
N VAL A 202 -8.61 -13.87 4.17
CA VAL A 202 -7.50 -12.98 3.77
C VAL A 202 -7.75 -11.57 4.28
N CYS A 203 -9.00 -11.09 4.24
CA CYS A 203 -9.39 -9.83 4.86
C CYS A 203 -9.11 -9.83 6.37
N ALA A 204 -9.34 -10.95 7.06
CA ALA A 204 -9.01 -11.08 8.48
C ALA A 204 -7.50 -11.01 8.75
N ILE A 205 -6.67 -11.67 7.92
CA ILE A 205 -5.21 -11.64 8.05
C ILE A 205 -4.67 -10.24 7.78
N VAL A 206 -4.99 -9.67 6.62
CA VAL A 206 -4.51 -8.34 6.22
C VAL A 206 -5.04 -7.28 7.18
N GLY A 207 -6.34 -7.33 7.51
CA GLY A 207 -6.96 -6.41 8.46
C GLY A 207 -6.36 -6.50 9.87
N GLY A 208 -6.00 -7.70 10.33
CA GLY A 208 -5.31 -7.89 11.61
C GLY A 208 -3.92 -7.23 11.63
N ILE A 209 -3.13 -7.43 10.57
CA ILE A 209 -1.80 -6.83 10.44
C ILE A 209 -1.90 -5.30 10.34
N VAL A 210 -2.76 -4.78 9.46
CA VAL A 210 -2.99 -3.34 9.29
C VAL A 210 -3.46 -2.69 10.60
N SER A 211 -4.40 -3.32 11.30
CA SER A 211 -4.91 -2.76 12.56
C SER A 211 -3.83 -2.71 13.64
N GLN A 212 -2.98 -3.74 13.73
CA GLN A 212 -1.88 -3.76 14.68
C GLN A 212 -0.84 -2.69 14.36
N ASP A 213 -0.49 -2.51 13.09
CA ASP A 213 0.44 -1.47 12.65
C ASP A 213 -0.13 -0.06 12.93
N VAL A 214 -1.42 0.19 12.62
CA VAL A 214 -2.07 1.47 12.96
C VAL A 214 -2.06 1.73 14.47
N LEU A 215 -2.28 0.71 15.32
CA LEU A 215 -2.18 0.87 16.77
C LEU A 215 -0.77 1.20 17.24
N ASN A 216 0.24 0.59 16.62
CA ASN A 216 1.66 0.87 16.88
C ASN A 216 1.99 2.33 16.54
N VAL A 217 1.58 2.78 15.36
CA VAL A 217 1.75 4.16 14.88
C VAL A 217 1.07 5.19 15.80
N VAL A 218 -0.19 4.96 16.18
CA VAL A 218 -0.94 5.89 17.03
C VAL A 218 -0.43 5.89 18.47
N SER A 219 0.05 4.75 18.97
CA SER A 219 0.59 4.63 20.34
C SER A 219 2.07 5.00 20.45
N GLY A 220 2.76 5.24 19.33
CA GLY A 220 4.20 5.52 19.28
C GLY A 220 5.04 4.35 19.76
N LYS A 221 4.63 3.11 19.47
CA LYS A 221 5.30 1.86 19.87
C LYS A 221 5.75 1.08 18.64
N GLU A 222 6.90 0.42 18.75
CA GLU A 222 7.47 -0.54 17.78
C GLU A 222 8.03 0.04 16.46
N VAL A 223 8.44 -0.88 15.56
CA VAL A 223 8.94 -0.61 14.21
C VAL A 223 7.78 -0.78 13.26
N ASP A 224 7.45 0.30 12.56
CA ASP A 224 6.30 0.35 11.66
C ASP A 224 6.63 -0.27 10.30
N VAL A 225 5.62 -0.77 9.59
CA VAL A 225 5.78 -1.16 8.18
C VAL A 225 6.25 0.07 7.39
N CYS A 226 7.40 -0.04 6.76
CA CYS A 226 7.96 0.91 5.80
C CYS A 226 8.25 0.09 4.55
N ASN A 227 7.72 0.36 3.36
CA ASN A 227 6.48 1.07 3.06
C ASN A 227 5.39 0.09 2.64
N PHE A 228 5.74 -1.12 2.19
CA PHE A 228 4.78 -2.12 1.76
C PHE A 228 4.85 -3.38 2.62
N PHE A 229 3.69 -3.95 2.86
CA PHE A 229 3.53 -5.33 3.26
C PHE A 229 2.74 -6.05 2.17
N CYS A 230 3.19 -7.25 1.81
CA CYS A 230 2.52 -8.09 0.83
C CYS A 230 2.23 -9.47 1.44
N PHE A 231 1.06 -10.01 1.10
CA PHE A 231 0.60 -11.32 1.55
C PHE A 231 0.09 -12.14 0.35
N GLY A 232 0.47 -13.42 0.29
CA GLY A 232 -0.10 -14.40 -0.65
C GLY A 232 0.92 -15.07 -1.58
N ASP A 233 0.40 -15.65 -2.66
CA ASP A 233 1.13 -16.34 -3.75
C ASP A 233 1.79 -17.68 -3.41
N THR A 234 2.71 -17.80 -2.44
CA THR A 234 3.30 -19.12 -2.12
C THR A 234 4.08 -19.24 -0.80
N ALA A 235 4.33 -18.17 -0.03
CA ALA A 235 5.10 -18.28 1.22
C ALA A 235 4.89 -17.09 2.19
N GLY A 236 3.85 -17.14 3.02
CA GLY A 236 3.70 -16.22 4.17
C GLY A 236 3.59 -14.73 3.79
N GLY A 237 3.49 -13.86 4.80
CA GLY A 237 3.53 -12.40 4.59
C GLY A 237 4.95 -11.87 4.69
N VAL A 238 5.34 -10.95 3.79
CA VAL A 238 6.68 -10.32 3.80
C VAL A 238 6.53 -8.80 3.89
N VAL A 239 7.22 -8.19 4.86
CA VAL A 239 7.33 -6.74 5.05
C VAL A 239 8.55 -6.20 4.32
N LYS A 240 8.41 -5.12 3.54
CA LYS A 240 9.52 -4.50 2.80
C LYS A 240 9.45 -2.99 2.64
N ALA A 241 10.62 -2.38 2.82
CA ALA A 241 10.88 -0.98 2.51
C ALA A 241 11.18 -0.78 1.03
N PHE A 242 10.38 0.07 0.39
CA PHE A 242 10.55 0.50 -1.00
C PHE A 242 10.47 2.02 -1.08
N GLY A 243 11.46 2.66 -1.71
CA GLY A 243 11.43 4.09 -2.01
C GLY A 243 12.22 5.00 -1.06
N SER A 244 13.17 4.48 -0.28
CA SER A 244 14.17 5.34 0.37
C SER A 244 15.17 5.87 -0.65
N SER A 245 15.20 7.19 -0.84
CA SER A 245 16.29 7.89 -1.53
C SER A 245 17.53 7.89 -0.62
N GLY A 246 18.24 6.78 -0.52
CA GLY A 246 19.34 6.67 0.44
C GLY A 246 20.13 5.38 0.35
N ASP A 247 21.10 5.40 -0.56
CA ASP A 247 22.37 4.66 -0.53
C ASP A 247 22.34 3.12 -0.56
N GLY A 248 22.85 2.59 -1.67
CA GLY A 248 23.13 1.17 -1.86
C GLY A 248 24.29 0.70 -0.99
N GLY A 249 24.04 0.53 0.30
CA GLY A 249 25.01 0.04 1.26
C GLY A 249 24.42 -0.98 2.23
N GLU A 250 24.21 -2.23 1.79
CA GLU A 250 24.35 -3.37 2.70
C GLU A 250 25.80 -3.33 3.22
N LYS A 251 26.01 -2.76 4.42
CA LYS A 251 27.21 -3.06 5.19
C LYS A 251 27.05 -4.48 5.75
N GLN A 252 27.87 -5.36 5.18
CA GLN A 252 28.40 -6.66 5.65
C GLN A 252 27.55 -7.49 6.61
#